data_AF-A0A4R6PXI8-F1
#
_entry.id   AF-A0A4R6PXI8-F1
#
_cell.length_a   1.000
_cell.length_b   1.000
_cell.length_c   1.000
_cell.angle_alpha   90.00
_cell.angle_beta   90.00
_cell.angle_gamma   90.00
#
_symmetry.space_group_name_H-M   'P 1'
#
loop_
_entity.id
_entity.type
_entity.pdbx_description
1 polymer ?
#
loop_
_entity_poly.entity_id
_entity_poly.type
_entity_poly.pdbx_seq_one_letter_code
_entity_poly.pdbx_strand_id
1 'polypeptide(L)'
;MAWELADWVDRHHEDLRFDREAVLFGAATHDIGKILHPDELSGPGSAHEQAGYELLVAQGFAEESARFAWTHGSWTAPEVRMEDLLVSLADKVWKAKRVPELEELVVRHLVVADGRESWQVFMALDDELDRIAADADRRLAFQARYPVSA
;
A
#
# COMPACT_ATOMS: atom_id res chain seq x y z
N MET A 1 7.59 6.92 1.69
CA MET A 1 6.21 6.68 1.23
C MET A 1 5.36 5.87 2.21
N ALA A 2 5.42 4.54 2.30
CA ALA A 2 4.59 3.81 3.30
C ALA A 2 4.90 4.28 4.74
N TRP A 3 6.17 4.51 5.04
CA TRP A 3 6.60 5.15 6.29
C TRP A 3 6.06 6.57 6.47
N GLU A 4 5.98 7.37 5.40
CA GLU A 4 5.47 8.75 5.46
C GLU A 4 3.96 8.75 5.70
N LEU A 5 3.25 7.86 5.00
CA LEU A 5 1.81 7.69 5.15
C LEU A 5 1.46 7.19 6.56
N ALA A 6 2.16 6.17 7.06
CA ALA A 6 1.96 5.67 8.42
C ALA A 6 2.29 6.74 9.48
N ASP A 7 3.40 7.46 9.32
CA ASP A 7 3.75 8.60 10.18
C ASP A 7 2.72 9.73 10.14
N TRP A 8 2.15 10.00 8.96
CA TRP A 8 1.07 10.97 8.82
C TRP A 8 -0.20 10.52 9.55
N VAL A 9 -0.58 9.24 9.46
CA VAL A 9 -1.72 8.69 10.21
C VAL A 9 -1.46 8.80 11.72
N ASP A 10 -0.30 8.35 12.20
CA ASP A 10 0.08 8.43 13.62
C ASP A 10 0.00 9.87 14.17
N ARG A 11 0.38 10.87 13.37
CA ARG A 11 0.39 12.29 13.78
C ARG A 11 -0.97 12.97 13.74
N HIS A 12 -1.88 12.55 12.87
CA HIS A 12 -3.13 13.28 12.63
C HIS A 12 -4.37 12.57 13.16
N HIS A 13 -4.24 11.27 13.47
CA HIS A 13 -5.30 10.34 13.85
C HIS A 13 -4.83 9.43 15.02
N GLU A 14 -4.45 10.04 16.15
CA GLU A 14 -3.84 9.35 17.31
C GLU A 14 -4.73 8.24 17.91
N ASP A 15 -6.05 8.34 17.75
CA ASP A 15 -7.01 7.37 18.26
C ASP A 15 -7.18 6.15 17.33
N LEU A 16 -6.71 6.23 16.07
CA LEU A 16 -6.74 5.12 15.14
C LEU A 16 -5.63 4.11 15.48
N ARG A 17 -6.04 2.92 15.92
CA ARG A 17 -5.12 1.80 16.13
C ARG A 17 -4.91 1.03 14.84
N PHE A 18 -3.66 0.93 14.40
CA PHE A 18 -3.22 0.05 13.34
C PHE A 18 -1.81 -0.45 13.64
N ASP A 19 -1.43 -1.58 13.06
CA ASP A 19 -0.07 -2.12 13.16
C ASP A 19 0.84 -1.45 12.12
N ARG A 20 1.60 -0.46 12.59
CA ARG A 20 2.57 0.28 11.78
C ARG A 20 3.67 -0.60 11.21
N GLU A 21 4.16 -1.58 11.97
CA GLU A 21 5.23 -2.47 11.50
C GLU A 21 4.70 -3.40 10.41
N ALA A 22 3.45 -3.88 10.54
CA ALA A 22 2.78 -4.66 9.52
C ALA A 22 2.60 -3.86 8.21
N VAL A 23 2.24 -2.57 8.27
CA VAL A 23 2.15 -1.71 7.07
C VAL A 23 3.50 -1.58 6.36
N LEU A 24 4.58 -1.37 7.12
CA LEU A 24 5.91 -1.26 6.54
C LEU A 24 6.38 -2.57 5.92
N PHE A 25 6.14 -3.69 6.61
CA PHE A 25 6.41 -5.02 6.10
C PHE A 25 5.64 -5.26 4.80
N GLY A 26 4.32 -5.07 4.83
CA GLY A 26 3.45 -5.27 3.68
C GLY A 26 3.86 -4.42 2.49
N ALA A 27 4.15 -3.13 2.70
CA ALA A 27 4.61 -2.27 1.61
C ALA A 27 5.95 -2.74 1.00
N ALA A 28 6.86 -3.28 1.81
CA ALA A 28 8.14 -3.80 1.35
C ALA A 28 8.03 -5.14 0.63
N THR A 29 7.01 -5.96 0.95
CA THR A 29 6.91 -7.34 0.47
C THR A 29 5.72 -7.63 -0.43
N HIS A 30 4.77 -6.71 -0.64
CA HIS A 30 3.53 -6.98 -1.38
C HIS A 30 3.77 -7.56 -2.78
N ASP A 31 4.84 -7.12 -3.44
CA ASP A 31 5.22 -7.54 -4.78
C ASP A 31 6.30 -8.65 -4.82
N ILE A 32 6.66 -9.25 -3.67
CA ILE A 32 7.82 -10.16 -3.58
C ILE A 32 7.70 -11.41 -4.46
N GLY A 33 6.48 -11.83 -4.79
CA GLY A 33 6.24 -12.93 -5.72
C GLY A 33 6.74 -12.67 -7.15
N LYS A 34 7.03 -11.42 -7.53
CA LYS A 34 7.64 -11.07 -8.82
C LYS A 34 9.06 -11.63 -8.98
N ILE A 35 9.71 -12.06 -7.88
CA ILE A 35 10.95 -12.84 -7.95
C ILE A 35 10.73 -14.18 -8.65
N LEU A 36 9.54 -14.78 -8.48
CA LEU A 36 9.15 -16.04 -9.12
C LEU A 36 8.46 -15.82 -10.48
N HIS A 37 7.91 -14.62 -10.69
CA HIS A 37 7.21 -14.20 -11.92
C HIS A 37 7.84 -12.93 -12.52
N PRO A 38 9.07 -13.00 -13.06
CA PRO A 38 9.81 -11.82 -13.51
C PRO A 38 9.13 -11.07 -14.66
N ASP A 39 8.32 -11.75 -15.47
CA ASP A 39 7.54 -11.13 -16.55
C ASP A 39 6.56 -10.05 -16.02
N GLU A 40 6.10 -10.18 -14.77
CA GLU A 40 5.19 -9.25 -14.11
C GLU A 40 5.91 -8.03 -13.49
N LEU A 41 7.24 -7.94 -13.60
CA LEU A 41 7.99 -6.74 -13.20
C LEU A 41 7.72 -5.54 -14.11
N SER A 42 7.44 -5.81 -15.39
CA SER A 42 7.13 -4.79 -16.40
C SER A 42 5.87 -5.09 -17.21
N GLY A 43 5.40 -6.35 -17.22
CA GLY A 43 4.16 -6.77 -17.85
C GLY A 43 2.97 -6.76 -16.90
N PRO A 44 1.74 -6.88 -17.44
CA PRO A 44 0.56 -7.13 -16.62
C PRO A 44 0.61 -8.55 -16.05
N GLY A 45 -0.05 -8.75 -14.91
CA GLY A 45 -0.21 -10.07 -14.30
C GLY A 45 -0.60 -9.98 -12.83
N SER A 46 -0.93 -11.12 -12.24
CA SER A 46 -1.32 -11.27 -10.84
C SER A 46 -0.83 -12.59 -10.24
N ALA A 47 0.01 -13.35 -10.94
CA ALA A 47 0.54 -14.62 -10.42
C ALA A 47 1.48 -14.36 -9.22
N HIS A 48 2.15 -13.21 -9.19
CA HIS A 48 2.97 -12.78 -8.06
C HIS A 48 2.21 -12.70 -6.73
N GLU A 49 0.88 -12.51 -6.75
CA GLU A 49 0.11 -12.34 -5.52
C GLU A 49 0.10 -13.64 -4.69
N GLN A 50 -0.37 -14.73 -5.30
CA GLN A 50 -0.38 -16.06 -4.68
C GLN A 50 1.05 -16.57 -4.43
N ALA A 51 1.95 -16.40 -5.40
CA ALA A 51 3.33 -16.85 -5.27
C ALA A 51 4.09 -16.11 -4.15
N GLY A 52 3.83 -14.82 -3.96
CA GLY A 52 4.40 -14.02 -2.88
C GLY A 52 3.91 -14.46 -1.51
N TYR A 53 2.62 -14.77 -1.39
CA TYR A 53 2.03 -15.32 -0.16
C TYR A 53 2.71 -16.66 0.20
N GLU A 54 2.74 -17.60 -0.74
CA GLU A 54 3.34 -18.93 -0.53
C GLU A 54 4.83 -18.84 -0.20
N LEU A 55 5.57 -17.93 -0.85
CA LEU A 55 6.97 -17.67 -0.57
C LEU A 55 7.17 -17.20 0.87
N LEU A 56 6.41 -16.21 1.34
CA LEU A 56 6.54 -15.68 2.70
C LEU A 56 6.20 -16.73 3.76
N VAL A 57 5.14 -17.50 3.56
CA VAL A 57 4.77 -18.61 4.47
C VAL A 57 5.86 -19.68 4.49
N ALA A 58 6.42 -20.05 3.35
CA ALA A 58 7.53 -21.01 3.27
C ALA A 58 8.81 -20.50 3.95
N GLN A 59 9.01 -19.18 4.02
CA GLN A 59 10.10 -18.57 4.79
C GLN A 59 9.81 -18.42 6.29
N GLY A 60 8.65 -18.89 6.77
CA GLY A 60 8.27 -18.90 8.18
C GLY A 60 7.59 -17.62 8.68
N PHE A 61 7.18 -16.71 7.79
CA PHE A 61 6.34 -15.58 8.17
C PHE A 61 4.91 -16.06 8.45
N ALA A 62 4.24 -15.40 9.39
CA ALA A 62 2.84 -15.68 9.69
C ALA A 62 1.95 -15.34 8.49
N GLU A 63 0.85 -16.10 8.31
CA GLU A 63 -0.14 -15.87 7.25
C GLU A 63 -0.69 -14.43 7.29
N GLU A 64 -0.87 -13.90 8.51
CA GLU A 64 -1.29 -12.53 8.75
C GLU A 64 -0.32 -11.52 8.08
N SER A 65 0.99 -11.71 8.15
CA SER A 65 1.95 -10.85 7.46
C SER A 65 2.02 -11.15 5.96
N ALA A 66 1.94 -12.44 5.59
CA ALA A 66 2.01 -12.87 4.20
C ALA A 66 0.83 -12.36 3.34
N ARG A 67 -0.32 -12.07 3.97
CA ARG A 67 -1.53 -11.61 3.27
C ARG A 67 -1.30 -10.34 2.43
N PHE A 68 -0.36 -9.48 2.79
CA PHE A 68 -0.11 -8.26 2.02
C PHE A 68 0.34 -8.55 0.58
N ALA A 69 0.86 -9.75 0.31
CA ALA A 69 1.20 -10.18 -1.04
C ALA A 69 -0.01 -10.24 -2.00
N TRP A 70 -1.22 -10.47 -1.48
CA TRP A 70 -2.43 -10.59 -2.33
C TRP A 70 -3.51 -9.55 -2.00
N THR A 71 -3.61 -9.07 -0.75
CA THR A 71 -4.64 -8.07 -0.40
C THR A 71 -4.41 -6.70 -1.06
N HIS A 72 -3.16 -6.38 -1.42
CA HIS A 72 -2.81 -5.09 -2.00
C HIS A 72 -3.49 -4.82 -3.36
N GLY A 73 -3.87 -5.88 -4.09
CA GLY A 73 -4.62 -5.85 -5.35
C GLY A 73 -6.15 -5.94 -5.18
N SER A 74 -6.63 -6.33 -3.99
CA SER A 74 -8.04 -6.62 -3.68
C SER A 74 -8.51 -5.92 -2.40
N TRP A 75 -8.41 -4.59 -2.38
CA TRP A 75 -8.70 -3.74 -1.21
C TRP A 75 -10.21 -3.55 -0.89
N THR A 76 -11.11 -4.27 -1.56
CA THR A 76 -12.56 -4.25 -1.28
C THR A 76 -13.07 -5.55 -0.65
N ALA A 77 -12.18 -6.52 -0.41
CA ALA A 77 -12.56 -7.76 0.24
C ALA A 77 -12.97 -7.54 1.72
N PRO A 78 -13.92 -8.33 2.27
CA PRO A 78 -14.39 -8.17 3.65
C PRO A 78 -13.31 -8.24 4.73
N GLU A 79 -12.20 -8.91 4.44
CA GLU A 79 -11.09 -9.16 5.35
C GLU A 79 -10.06 -8.03 5.38
N VAL A 80 -10.18 -7.06 4.47
CA VAL A 80 -9.27 -5.91 4.34
C VAL A 80 -9.38 -5.03 5.58
N ARG A 81 -8.22 -4.75 6.19
CA ARG A 81 -8.09 -3.89 7.36
C ARG A 81 -7.43 -2.57 6.98
N MET A 82 -7.35 -1.67 7.95
CA MET A 82 -6.68 -0.37 7.76
C MET A 82 -5.25 -0.56 7.26
N GLU A 83 -4.53 -1.55 7.77
CA GLU A 83 -3.17 -1.85 7.34
C GLU A 83 -3.11 -2.24 5.85
N ASP A 84 -4.05 -3.06 5.38
CA ASP A 84 -4.15 -3.48 3.99
C ASP A 84 -4.46 -2.30 3.07
N LEU A 85 -5.37 -1.40 3.49
CA LEU A 85 -5.67 -0.16 2.77
C LEU A 85 -4.45 0.75 2.68
N LEU A 86 -3.69 0.90 3.76
CA LEU A 86 -2.47 1.72 3.79
C LEU A 86 -1.38 1.14 2.89
N VAL A 87 -1.24 -0.19 2.84
CA VAL A 87 -0.32 -0.87 1.90
C VAL A 87 -0.74 -0.65 0.46
N SER A 88 -2.02 -0.85 0.14
CA SER A 88 -2.56 -0.55 -1.20
C SER A 88 -2.36 0.91 -1.57
N LEU A 89 -2.65 1.85 -0.67
CA LEU A 89 -2.53 3.28 -0.94
C LEU A 89 -1.08 3.67 -1.18
N ALA A 90 -0.16 3.10 -0.40
CA ALA A 90 1.26 3.22 -0.62
C ALA A 90 1.68 2.72 -2.01
N ASP A 91 1.28 1.52 -2.46
CA ASP A 91 1.58 1.07 -3.84
C ASP A 91 1.09 2.06 -4.90
N LYS A 92 -0.15 2.57 -4.78
CA LYS A 92 -0.69 3.48 -5.80
C LYS A 92 0.04 4.81 -5.82
N VAL A 93 0.20 5.46 -4.66
CA VAL A 93 0.83 6.80 -4.59
C VAL A 93 2.32 6.76 -4.94
N TRP A 94 2.96 5.59 -4.87
CA TRP A 94 4.37 5.41 -5.26
C TRP A 94 4.68 5.88 -6.68
N LYS A 95 3.75 5.58 -7.57
CA LYS A 95 3.76 5.92 -8.99
C LYS A 95 2.82 7.10 -9.30
N ALA A 96 2.52 7.93 -8.29
CA ALA A 96 1.54 9.03 -8.36
C ALA A 96 0.14 8.61 -8.86
N LYS A 97 -0.22 7.32 -8.73
CA LYS A 97 -1.56 6.86 -9.10
C LYS A 97 -2.52 7.20 -7.96
N ARG A 98 -3.51 8.03 -8.26
CA ARG A 98 -4.67 8.33 -7.40
C ARG A 98 -5.79 7.34 -7.68
N VAL A 99 -6.45 6.85 -6.63
CA VAL A 99 -7.54 5.87 -6.73
C VAL A 99 -8.67 6.30 -5.80
N PRO A 100 -9.65 7.08 -6.30
CA PRO A 100 -10.68 7.70 -5.47
C PRO A 100 -11.42 6.71 -4.57
N GLU A 101 -11.73 5.51 -5.08
CA GLU A 101 -12.44 4.49 -4.31
C GLU A 101 -11.61 4.01 -3.12
N LEU A 102 -10.30 3.78 -3.30
CA LEU A 102 -9.38 3.38 -2.22
C LEU A 102 -9.19 4.52 -1.21
N GLU A 103 -9.04 5.73 -1.69
CA GLU A 103 -8.90 6.93 -0.86
C GLU A 103 -10.15 7.15 -0.01
N GLU A 104 -11.35 6.93 -0.56
CA GLU A 104 -12.61 6.98 0.19
C GLU A 104 -12.66 5.90 1.29
N LEU A 105 -12.24 4.66 1.01
CA LEU A 105 -12.17 3.61 2.04
C LEU A 105 -11.30 4.06 3.21
N VAL A 106 -10.12 4.59 2.92
CA VAL A 106 -9.18 5.11 3.93
C VAL A 106 -9.82 6.24 4.74
N VAL A 107 -10.42 7.23 4.08
CA VAL A 107 -11.11 8.34 4.76
C VAL A 107 -12.20 7.84 5.68
N ARG A 108 -13.01 6.85 5.29
CA ARG A 108 -14.06 6.30 6.15
C ARG A 108 -13.49 5.68 7.43
N HIS A 109 -12.35 4.98 7.35
CA HIS A 109 -11.69 4.45 8.55
C HIS A 109 -11.14 5.55 9.46
N LEU A 110 -10.54 6.59 8.88
CA LEU A 110 -10.00 7.74 9.61
C LEU A 110 -11.09 8.57 10.32
N VAL A 111 -12.24 8.78 9.65
CA VAL A 111 -13.39 9.52 10.21
C VAL A 111 -14.00 8.80 11.42
N VAL A 112 -14.13 7.48 11.34
CA VAL A 112 -14.69 6.67 12.44
C VAL A 112 -13.85 6.78 13.70
N ALA A 113 -12.53 6.98 13.57
CA ALA A 113 -11.62 7.13 14.71
C ALA A 113 -11.72 8.52 15.38
N ASP A 114 -11.80 9.59 14.58
CA ASP A 114 -11.64 10.96 15.09
C ASP A 114 -12.95 11.75 15.27
N GLY A 115 -14.06 11.30 14.67
CA GLY A 115 -15.34 12.02 14.67
C GLY A 115 -15.32 13.34 13.87
N ARG A 116 -14.27 13.60 13.08
CA ARG A 116 -14.14 14.75 12.18
C ARG A 116 -15.04 14.61 10.94
N GLU A 117 -15.34 15.73 10.29
CA GLU A 117 -16.13 15.70 9.05
C GLU A 117 -15.30 15.09 7.90
N SER A 118 -15.91 14.19 7.12
CA SER A 118 -15.21 13.40 6.09
C SER A 118 -14.47 14.25 5.05
N TRP A 119 -14.98 15.44 4.72
CA TRP A 119 -14.31 16.33 3.76
C TRP A 119 -13.01 16.91 4.31
N GLN A 120 -12.92 17.19 5.61
CA GLN A 120 -11.69 17.70 6.23
C GLN A 120 -10.60 16.63 6.22
N VAL A 121 -10.98 15.39 6.57
CA VAL A 121 -10.09 14.23 6.54
C VAL A 121 -9.62 13.94 5.11
N PHE A 122 -10.55 14.00 4.14
CA PHE A 122 -10.21 13.84 2.73
C PHE A 122 -9.22 14.91 2.26
N MET A 123 -9.44 16.20 2.52
CA MET A 123 -8.50 17.24 2.10
C MET A 123 -7.11 17.06 2.73
N ALA A 124 -7.05 16.69 4.01
CA ALA A 124 -5.76 16.45 4.67
C ALA A 124 -5.03 15.23 4.09
N LEU A 125 -5.76 14.17 3.73
CA LEU A 125 -5.20 13.01 3.04
C LEU A 125 -4.75 13.37 1.62
N ASP A 126 -5.56 14.15 0.89
CA ASP A 126 -5.26 14.61 -0.48
C ASP A 126 -3.95 15.40 -0.53
N ASP A 127 -3.79 16.38 0.37
CA ASP A 127 -2.57 17.18 0.49
C ASP A 127 -1.33 16.30 0.76
N GLU A 128 -1.47 15.29 1.62
CA GLU A 128 -0.38 14.36 1.94
C GLU A 128 -0.04 13.44 0.75
N LEU A 129 -1.06 12.92 0.05
CA LEU A 129 -0.86 12.09 -1.14
C LEU A 129 -0.19 12.88 -2.26
N ASP A 130 -0.55 14.15 -2.45
CA ASP A 130 0.10 15.03 -3.43
C ASP A 130 1.55 15.33 -3.05
N ARG A 131 1.82 15.60 -1.77
CA ARG A 131 3.19 15.78 -1.25
C ARG A 131 4.04 14.54 -1.52
N ILE A 132 3.50 13.35 -1.26
CA ILE A 132 4.19 12.09 -1.54
C ILE A 132 4.34 11.88 -3.04
N ALA A 133 3.32 12.12 -3.85
CA ALA A 133 3.31 11.89 -5.29
C ALA A 133 4.30 12.80 -6.05
N ALA A 134 4.64 13.97 -5.50
CA ALA A 134 5.57 14.93 -6.12
C ALA A 134 6.95 14.33 -6.49
N ASP A 135 7.42 13.29 -5.78
CA ASP A 135 8.70 12.61 -6.09
C ASP A 135 8.52 11.33 -6.93
N ALA A 136 7.32 11.04 -7.45
CA ALA A 136 7.05 9.81 -8.20
C ALA A 136 7.85 9.75 -9.51
N ASP A 137 7.92 10.85 -10.25
CA ASP A 137 8.67 10.92 -11.51
C ASP A 137 10.15 10.59 -11.30
N ARG A 138 10.74 11.05 -10.20
CA ARG A 138 12.12 10.73 -9.84
C ARG A 138 12.30 9.24 -9.56
N ARG A 139 11.38 8.62 -8.81
CA ARG A 139 11.40 7.18 -8.49
C ARG A 139 11.25 6.33 -9.74
N LEU A 140 10.31 6.67 -10.60
CA LEU A 140 10.08 5.97 -11.87
C LEU A 140 11.27 6.13 -12.83
N ALA A 141 11.85 7.33 -12.92
CA ALA A 141 13.06 7.57 -13.71
C ALA A 141 14.27 6.81 -13.18
N PHE A 142 14.37 6.61 -11.86
CA PHE A 142 15.39 5.74 -11.26
C PHE A 142 15.14 4.27 -11.62
N GLN A 143 13.92 3.75 -11.46
CA GLN A 143 13.57 2.38 -11.82
C GLN A 143 13.85 2.08 -13.30
N ALA A 144 13.51 3.01 -14.20
CA ALA A 144 13.71 2.86 -15.64
C ALA A 144 15.19 2.74 -16.06
N ARG A 145 16.15 3.07 -15.18
CA ARG A 145 17.60 2.85 -15.43
C ARG A 145 18.01 1.38 -15.29
N TYR A 146 17.15 0.55 -14.72
CA TYR A 146 17.40 -0.88 -14.47
C TYR A 146 16.33 -1.72 -15.19
N PRO A 147 16.34 -1.76 -16.53
CA PRO A 147 15.35 -2.52 -17.28
C PRO A 147 15.46 -4.02 -16.96
N VAL A 148 14.33 -4.64 -16.71
CA VAL A 148 14.22 -6.09 -16.62
C VAL A 148 14.26 -6.61 -18.04
N SER A 149 15.28 -7.38 -18.40
CA SER A 149 15.35 -8.02 -19.71
C SER A 149 14.44 -9.25 -19.67
N ALA A 150 13.48 -9.32 -20.61
CA ALA A 150 12.70 -10.53 -20.88
C ALA A 150 13.57 -11.61 -21.53
#